data_AF-A0A3N9S046-F1
#
_entry.id   AF-A0A3N9S046-F1
#
_cell.length_a   1.000
_cell.length_b   1.000
_cell.length_c   1.000
_cell.angle_alpha   90.00
_cell.angle_beta   90.00
_cell.angle_gamma   90.00
#
_symmetry.space_group_name_H-M   'P 1'
#
loop_
_entity.id
_entity.type
_entity.pdbx_description
1 polymer ?
#
loop_
_entity_poly.entity_id
_entity_poly.type
_entity_poly.pdbx_seq_one_letter_code
_entity_poly.pdbx_strand_id
1 'polypeptide(L)'
;MPQIAQLATTYASQVFWLLVFFGLIFFVIGRGMVPKVMATVDQRDKQIADDLSAAEAARAAADAEEEAWRVQENKRRAEAQALIATAKAEAASTTQASLDVASGKIEQTVSAAEARIATARDAALTEIEGVAASAAQDIVSRLAGLSVSAEQAQGAVKGVLANG
;
A
#
# COMPACT_ATOMS: atom_id res chain seq x y z
N MET A 1 -46.04 105.74 11.57
CA MET A 1 -44.59 105.79 11.83
C MET A 1 -43.86 105.08 10.68
N PRO A 2 -43.28 105.82 9.73
CA PRO A 2 -42.76 105.27 8.47
C PRO A 2 -41.55 104.33 8.59
N GLN A 3 -40.89 104.28 9.76
CA GLN A 3 -39.69 103.46 9.97
C GLN A 3 -39.97 101.95 10.12
N ILE A 4 -41.12 101.53 10.65
CA ILE A 4 -41.45 100.10 10.83
C ILE A 4 -41.74 99.43 9.46
N ALA A 5 -42.37 100.16 8.53
CA ALA A 5 -42.64 99.67 7.18
C ALA A 5 -41.34 99.49 6.36
N GLN A 6 -40.34 100.35 6.56
CA GLN A 6 -39.02 100.24 5.90
C GLN A 6 -38.19 99.04 6.39
N LEU A 7 -38.35 98.63 7.64
CA LEU A 7 -37.71 97.41 8.16
C LEU A 7 -38.28 96.17 7.47
N ALA A 8 -39.60 96.06 7.38
CA ALA A 8 -40.27 94.92 6.75
C ALA A 8 -39.85 94.71 5.28
N THR A 9 -39.70 95.78 4.49
CA THR A 9 -39.26 95.68 3.09
C THR A 9 -37.79 95.28 2.95
N THR A 10 -36.93 95.74 3.86
CA THR A 10 -35.49 95.40 3.84
C THR A 10 -35.27 93.95 4.25
N TYR A 11 -35.92 93.50 5.32
CA TYR A 11 -35.89 92.11 5.74
C TYR A 11 -36.56 91.18 4.72
N ALA A 12 -37.66 91.59 4.08
CA ALA A 12 -38.28 90.81 3.01
C ALA A 12 -37.34 90.60 1.81
N SER A 13 -36.58 91.63 1.40
CA SER A 13 -35.57 91.52 0.35
C SER A 13 -34.41 90.59 0.74
N GLN A 14 -33.91 90.70 1.97
CA GLN A 14 -32.86 89.80 2.48
C GLN A 14 -33.33 88.35 2.53
N VAL A 15 -34.53 88.10 3.05
CA VAL A 15 -35.13 86.76 3.09
C VAL A 15 -35.37 86.22 1.69
N PHE A 16 -35.85 87.05 0.75
CA PHE A 16 -36.02 86.65 -0.64
C PHE A 16 -34.71 86.18 -1.27
N TRP A 17 -33.66 87.00 -1.22
CA TRP A 17 -32.35 86.61 -1.79
C TRP A 17 -31.72 85.43 -1.06
N LEU A 18 -31.89 85.34 0.26
CA LEU A 18 -31.46 84.17 1.03
C LEU A 18 -32.13 82.90 0.52
N LEU A 19 -33.46 82.91 0.32
CA LEU A 19 -34.18 81.74 -0.20
C LEU A 19 -33.77 81.42 -1.64
N VAL A 20 -33.51 82.42 -2.48
CA VAL A 20 -33.02 82.22 -3.86
C VAL A 20 -31.65 81.54 -3.86
N PHE A 21 -30.67 82.07 -3.14
CA PHE A 21 -29.33 81.47 -3.08
C PHE A 21 -29.33 80.12 -2.36
N PHE A 22 -30.06 80.00 -1.26
CA PHE A 22 -30.22 78.74 -0.54
C PHE A 22 -30.85 77.68 -1.43
N GLY A 23 -31.95 78.00 -2.13
CA GLY A 23 -32.59 77.10 -3.08
C GLY A 23 -31.64 76.68 -4.20
N LEU A 24 -30.93 77.62 -4.80
CA LEU A 24 -29.94 77.32 -5.85
C LEU A 24 -28.86 76.35 -5.35
N ILE A 25 -28.24 76.62 -4.19
CA ILE A 25 -27.20 75.77 -3.61
C ILE A 25 -27.78 74.40 -3.22
N PHE A 26 -28.97 74.36 -2.61
CA PHE A 26 -29.65 73.14 -2.23
C PHE A 26 -29.90 72.22 -3.44
N PHE A 27 -30.37 72.77 -4.55
CA PHE A 27 -30.56 72.00 -5.79
C PHE A 27 -29.24 71.56 -6.40
N VAL A 28 -28.20 72.40 -6.41
CA VAL A 28 -26.88 72.03 -6.93
C VAL A 28 -26.26 70.89 -6.12
N ILE A 29 -26.32 70.95 -4.79
CA ILE A 29 -25.78 69.90 -3.92
C ILE A 29 -26.65 68.65 -4.01
N GLY A 30 -27.97 68.78 -3.86
CA GLY A 30 -28.91 67.66 -3.83
C GLY A 30 -28.99 66.91 -5.16
N ARG A 31 -28.99 67.62 -6.29
CA ARG A 31 -29.09 67.00 -7.63
C ARG A 31 -27.71 66.69 -8.24
N GLY A 32 -26.65 67.34 -7.80
CA GLY A 32 -25.31 67.22 -8.38
C GLY A 32 -24.33 66.42 -7.53
N MET A 33 -24.12 66.82 -6.27
CA MET A 33 -23.06 66.26 -5.42
C MET A 33 -23.50 64.99 -4.69
N VAL A 34 -24.69 65.01 -4.07
CA VAL A 34 -25.26 63.86 -3.33
C VAL A 34 -25.30 62.58 -4.19
N PRO A 35 -25.82 62.56 -5.43
CA PRO A 35 -25.86 61.32 -6.22
C PRO A 35 -24.46 60.78 -6.56
N LYS A 36 -23.46 61.65 -6.71
CA LYS A 36 -22.07 61.21 -6.96
C LYS A 36 -21.46 60.52 -5.74
N VAL A 37 -21.72 61.05 -4.55
CA VAL A 37 -21.26 60.44 -3.30
C VAL A 37 -21.94 59.09 -3.09
N MET A 38 -23.26 59.02 -3.28
CA MET A 38 -24.02 57.77 -3.16
C MET A 38 -23.52 56.72 -4.15
N ALA A 39 -23.33 57.08 -5.43
CA ALA A 39 -22.79 56.16 -6.43
C ALA A 39 -21.40 55.61 -6.05
N THR A 40 -20.56 56.40 -5.38
CA THR A 40 -19.23 55.96 -4.93
C THR A 40 -19.32 55.00 -3.75
N VAL A 41 -20.24 55.26 -2.81
CA VAL A 41 -20.52 54.35 -1.68
C VAL A 41 -21.07 53.04 -2.21
N ASP A 42 -22.09 53.08 -3.07
CA ASP A 42 -22.70 51.89 -3.68
C ASP A 42 -21.68 51.06 -4.46
N GLN A 43 -20.77 51.72 -5.21
CA GLN A 43 -19.70 51.04 -5.93
C GLN A 43 -18.75 50.30 -4.98
N ARG A 44 -18.39 50.92 -3.86
CA ARG A 44 -17.51 50.29 -2.85
C ARG A 44 -18.20 49.15 -2.15
N ASP A 45 -19.46 49.33 -1.75
CA ASP A 45 -20.23 48.27 -1.08
C ASP A 45 -20.41 47.07 -1.99
N LYS A 46 -20.71 47.32 -3.27
CA LYS A 46 -20.77 46.27 -4.29
C LYS A 46 -19.42 45.57 -4.48
N GLN A 47 -18.34 46.33 -4.58
CA GLN A 47 -17.01 45.74 -4.75
C GLN A 47 -16.62 44.87 -3.54
N ILE A 48 -16.88 45.33 -2.33
CA ILE A 48 -16.63 44.55 -1.11
C ILE A 48 -17.50 43.28 -1.08
N ALA A 49 -18.76 43.38 -1.45
CA ALA A 49 -19.66 42.22 -1.51
C ALA A 49 -19.20 41.19 -2.56
N ASP A 50 -18.81 41.66 -3.75
CA ASP A 50 -18.31 40.82 -4.83
C ASP A 50 -16.98 40.14 -4.42
N ASP A 51 -16.05 40.90 -3.82
CA ASP A 51 -14.76 40.38 -3.34
C ASP A 51 -14.95 39.34 -2.21
N LEU A 52 -15.87 39.60 -1.27
CA LEU A 52 -16.18 38.65 -0.19
C LEU A 52 -16.82 37.38 -0.75
N SER A 53 -17.79 37.50 -1.67
CA SER A 53 -18.41 36.35 -2.31
C SER A 53 -17.40 35.52 -3.10
N ALA A 54 -16.47 36.18 -3.81
CA ALA A 54 -15.40 35.49 -4.54
C ALA A 54 -14.44 34.76 -3.58
N ALA A 55 -14.08 35.38 -2.45
CA ALA A 55 -13.24 34.77 -1.44
C ALA A 55 -13.91 33.56 -0.78
N GLU A 56 -15.19 33.65 -0.44
CA GLU A 56 -15.98 32.53 0.10
C GLU A 56 -16.10 31.38 -0.90
N ALA A 57 -16.38 31.68 -2.17
CA ALA A 57 -16.43 30.67 -3.23
C ALA A 57 -15.07 29.98 -3.44
N ALA A 58 -13.97 30.75 -3.45
CA ALA A 58 -12.63 30.21 -3.57
C ALA A 58 -12.26 29.32 -2.39
N ARG A 59 -12.63 29.72 -1.16
CA ARG A 59 -12.43 28.91 0.05
C ARG A 59 -13.23 27.61 -0.02
N ALA A 60 -14.52 27.68 -0.36
CA ALA A 60 -15.36 26.50 -0.46
C ALA A 60 -14.85 25.52 -1.53
N ALA A 61 -14.35 26.02 -2.66
CA ALA A 61 -13.73 25.20 -3.69
C ALA A 61 -12.43 24.55 -3.21
N ALA A 62 -11.59 25.27 -2.47
CA ALA A 62 -10.37 24.74 -1.89
C ALA A 62 -10.65 23.64 -0.85
N ASP A 63 -11.60 23.88 0.07
CA ASP A 63 -12.00 22.91 1.09
C ASP A 63 -12.57 21.63 0.43
N ALA A 64 -13.36 21.78 -0.64
CA ALA A 64 -13.90 20.64 -1.39
C ALA A 64 -12.82 19.82 -2.10
N GLU A 65 -11.84 20.49 -2.73
CA GLU A 65 -10.71 19.83 -3.39
C GLU A 65 -9.81 19.14 -2.37
N GLU A 66 -9.56 19.77 -1.21
CA GLU A 66 -8.78 19.16 -0.13
C GLU A 66 -9.46 17.89 0.38
N GLU A 67 -10.76 17.92 0.63
CA GLU A 67 -11.49 16.73 1.08
C GLU A 67 -11.49 15.62 0.00
N ALA A 68 -11.70 15.98 -1.28
CA ALA A 68 -11.64 15.03 -2.38
C ALA A 68 -10.23 14.40 -2.51
N TRP A 69 -9.18 15.20 -2.33
CA TRP A 69 -7.80 14.73 -2.32
C TRP A 69 -7.52 13.80 -1.13
N ARG A 70 -7.99 14.15 0.09
CA ARG A 70 -7.84 13.31 1.29
C ARG A 70 -8.54 11.97 1.13
N VAL A 71 -9.76 11.94 0.58
CA VAL A 71 -10.49 10.71 0.30
C VAL A 71 -9.73 9.84 -0.71
N GLN A 72 -9.24 10.43 -1.80
CA GLN A 72 -8.46 9.71 -2.80
C GLN A 72 -7.14 9.18 -2.24
N GLU A 73 -6.42 9.96 -1.45
CA GLU A 73 -5.16 9.55 -0.83
C GLU A 73 -5.39 8.37 0.14
N ASN A 74 -6.41 8.45 0.98
CA ASN A 74 -6.77 7.35 1.89
C ASN A 74 -7.15 6.08 1.11
N LYS A 75 -7.92 6.21 0.03
CA LYS A 75 -8.27 5.10 -0.86
C LYS A 75 -7.03 4.47 -1.48
N ARG A 76 -6.13 5.27 -2.05
CA ARG A 76 -4.87 4.80 -2.65
C ARG A 76 -3.97 4.10 -1.63
N ARG A 77 -3.88 4.62 -0.41
CA ARG A 77 -3.14 3.97 0.68
C ARG A 77 -3.74 2.61 1.06
N ALA A 78 -5.06 2.53 1.17
CA ALA A 78 -5.75 1.27 1.45
C ALA A 78 -5.53 0.24 0.32
N GLU A 79 -5.64 0.67 -0.94
CA GLU A 79 -5.38 -0.17 -2.12
C GLU A 79 -3.92 -0.65 -2.16
N ALA A 80 -2.95 0.22 -1.87
CA ALA A 80 -1.54 -0.15 -1.80
C ALA A 80 -1.27 -1.17 -0.68
N GLN A 81 -1.86 -1.00 0.50
CA GLN A 81 -1.74 -1.96 1.60
C GLN A 81 -2.37 -3.32 1.24
N ALA A 82 -3.54 -3.31 0.61
CA ALA A 82 -4.21 -4.52 0.13
C ALA A 82 -3.38 -5.26 -0.93
N LEU A 83 -2.78 -4.52 -1.87
CA LEU A 83 -1.88 -5.09 -2.88
C LEU A 83 -0.63 -5.71 -2.24
N ILE A 84 -0.01 -5.02 -1.29
CA ILE A 84 1.15 -5.56 -0.56
C ILE A 84 0.78 -6.82 0.23
N ALA A 85 -0.38 -6.83 0.88
CA ALA A 85 -0.85 -8.00 1.62
C ALA A 85 -1.10 -9.20 0.68
N THR A 86 -1.74 -8.95 -0.47
CA THR A 86 -2.01 -9.97 -1.49
C THR A 86 -0.70 -10.53 -2.06
N ALA A 87 0.23 -9.66 -2.45
CA ALA A 87 1.53 -10.08 -2.98
C ALA A 87 2.35 -10.89 -1.96
N LYS A 88 2.30 -10.51 -0.66
CA LYS A 88 2.95 -11.29 0.40
C LYS A 88 2.31 -12.66 0.58
N ALA A 89 0.99 -12.75 0.53
CA ALA A 89 0.28 -14.01 0.65
C ALA A 89 0.58 -14.95 -0.54
N GLU A 90 0.59 -14.41 -1.76
CA GLU A 90 0.93 -15.16 -2.98
C GLU A 90 2.39 -15.62 -2.97
N ALA A 91 3.33 -14.75 -2.56
CA ALA A 91 4.73 -15.11 -2.40
C ALA A 91 4.90 -16.23 -1.37
N ALA A 92 4.26 -16.13 -0.20
CA ALA A 92 4.31 -17.16 0.83
C ALA A 92 3.75 -18.50 0.33
N SER A 93 2.62 -18.48 -0.39
CA SER A 93 2.03 -19.69 -0.98
C SER A 93 2.97 -20.32 -2.02
N THR A 94 3.59 -19.50 -2.87
CA THR A 94 4.52 -19.97 -3.91
C THR A 94 5.79 -20.56 -3.29
N THR A 95 6.32 -19.92 -2.23
CA THR A 95 7.44 -20.45 -1.46
C THR A 95 7.09 -21.77 -0.81
N GLN A 96 5.92 -21.88 -0.16
CA GLN A 96 5.49 -23.13 0.47
C GLN A 96 5.37 -24.26 -0.56
N ALA A 97 4.70 -24.02 -1.69
CA ALA A 97 4.58 -25.01 -2.76
C ALA A 97 5.96 -25.46 -3.29
N SER A 98 6.90 -24.52 -3.43
CA SER A 98 8.26 -24.82 -3.87
C SER A 98 9.02 -25.67 -2.84
N LEU A 99 8.83 -25.38 -1.54
CA LEU A 99 9.41 -26.14 -0.44
C LEU A 99 8.83 -27.55 -0.35
N ASP A 100 7.53 -27.72 -0.57
CA ASP A 100 6.87 -29.03 -0.56
C ASP A 100 7.39 -29.90 -1.72
N VAL A 101 7.54 -29.34 -2.92
CA VAL A 101 8.14 -30.03 -4.07
C VAL A 101 9.61 -30.39 -3.80
N ALA A 102 10.39 -29.49 -3.22
CA ALA A 102 11.79 -29.74 -2.90
C ALA A 102 11.91 -30.84 -1.83
N SER A 103 11.11 -30.78 -0.76
CA SER A 103 11.07 -31.79 0.29
C SER A 103 10.70 -33.17 -0.26
N GLY A 104 9.69 -33.25 -1.13
CA GLY A 104 9.30 -34.51 -1.78
C GLY A 104 10.42 -35.10 -2.65
N LYS A 105 11.18 -34.27 -3.39
CA LYS A 105 12.35 -34.73 -4.16
C LYS A 105 13.49 -35.21 -3.26
N ILE A 106 13.73 -34.53 -2.15
CA ILE A 106 14.74 -34.94 -1.16
C ILE A 106 14.36 -36.31 -0.61
N GLU A 107 13.10 -36.51 -0.20
CA GLU A 107 12.63 -37.77 0.36
C GLU A 107 12.70 -38.93 -0.64
N GLN A 108 12.34 -38.70 -1.90
CA GLN A 108 12.54 -39.69 -2.97
C GLN A 108 14.02 -40.05 -3.16
N THR A 109 14.90 -39.05 -3.13
CA THR A 109 16.36 -39.26 -3.29
C THR A 109 16.93 -40.05 -2.12
N VAL A 110 16.51 -39.73 -0.89
CA VAL A 110 16.91 -40.45 0.33
C VAL A 110 16.44 -41.90 0.26
N SER A 111 15.15 -42.14 -0.04
CA SER A 111 14.61 -43.50 -0.16
C SER A 111 15.31 -44.32 -1.24
N ALA A 112 15.60 -43.72 -2.40
CA ALA A 112 16.37 -44.38 -3.46
C ALA A 112 17.81 -44.68 -3.04
N ALA A 113 18.46 -43.78 -2.29
CA ALA A 113 19.80 -44.01 -1.76
C ALA A 113 19.81 -45.14 -0.71
N GLU A 114 18.83 -45.18 0.19
CA GLU A 114 18.66 -46.24 1.19
C GLU A 114 18.46 -47.61 0.52
N ALA A 115 17.62 -47.68 -0.52
CA ALA A 115 17.42 -48.92 -1.28
C ALA A 115 18.71 -49.39 -1.99
N ARG A 116 19.51 -48.47 -2.51
CA ARG A 116 20.82 -48.78 -3.12
C ARG A 116 21.82 -49.26 -2.07
N ILE A 117 21.84 -48.64 -0.89
CA ILE A 117 22.69 -49.06 0.23
C ILE A 117 22.31 -50.46 0.70
N ALA A 118 21.00 -50.75 0.86
CA ALA A 118 20.52 -52.08 1.23
C ALA A 118 20.94 -53.14 0.19
N THR A 119 20.74 -52.85 -1.10
CA THR A 119 21.17 -53.74 -2.19
C THR A 119 22.68 -53.98 -2.18
N ALA A 120 23.48 -52.93 -2.00
CA ALA A 120 24.93 -53.03 -1.94
C ALA A 120 25.40 -53.84 -0.71
N ARG A 121 24.73 -53.66 0.43
CA ARG A 121 24.97 -54.43 1.66
C ARG A 121 24.70 -55.92 1.42
N ASP A 122 23.56 -56.26 0.84
CA ASP A 122 23.18 -57.65 0.60
C ASP A 122 24.10 -58.33 -0.43
N ALA A 123 24.53 -57.59 -1.46
CA ALA A 123 25.54 -58.06 -2.40
C ALA A 123 26.90 -58.32 -1.72
N ALA A 124 27.36 -57.38 -0.89
CA ALA A 124 28.62 -57.54 -0.15
C ALA A 124 28.57 -58.72 0.84
N LEU A 125 27.45 -58.93 1.53
CA LEU A 125 27.24 -60.09 2.40
C LEU A 125 27.30 -61.40 1.61
N THR A 126 26.66 -61.45 0.44
CA THR A 126 26.70 -62.62 -0.46
C THR A 126 28.12 -62.91 -0.97
N GLU A 127 28.88 -61.86 -1.29
CA GLU A 127 30.27 -62.00 -1.72
C GLU A 127 31.17 -62.51 -0.58
N ILE A 128 30.97 -62.02 0.65
CA ILE A 128 31.65 -62.53 1.85
C ILE A 128 31.32 -64.01 2.09
N GLU A 129 30.05 -64.42 1.95
CA GLU A 129 29.64 -65.83 2.04
C GLU A 129 30.39 -66.70 1.03
N GLY A 130 30.50 -66.24 -0.23
CA GLY A 130 31.23 -66.92 -1.29
C GLY A 130 32.73 -67.07 -0.99
N VAL A 131 33.38 -65.97 -0.57
CA VAL A 131 34.81 -65.96 -0.20
C VAL A 131 35.06 -66.86 1.02
N ALA A 132 34.20 -66.81 2.03
CA ALA A 132 34.31 -67.65 3.22
C ALA A 132 34.13 -69.14 2.90
N ALA A 133 33.18 -69.49 2.02
CA ALA A 133 32.99 -70.86 1.56
C ALA A 133 34.21 -71.39 0.79
N SER A 134 34.76 -70.58 -0.14
CA SER A 134 35.98 -70.94 -0.86
C SER A 134 37.18 -71.12 0.08
N ALA A 135 37.36 -70.21 1.04
CA ALA A 135 38.43 -70.30 2.03
C ALA A 135 38.27 -71.54 2.92
N ALA A 136 37.05 -71.88 3.33
CA ALA A 136 36.77 -73.08 4.11
C ALA A 136 37.08 -74.37 3.32
N GLN A 137 36.73 -74.43 2.02
CA GLN A 137 37.09 -75.55 1.14
C GLN A 137 38.60 -75.72 1.03
N ASP A 138 39.33 -74.62 0.83
CA ASP A 138 40.79 -74.63 0.73
C ASP A 138 41.44 -75.13 2.03
N ILE A 139 40.93 -74.70 3.19
CA ILE A 139 41.43 -75.14 4.50
C ILE A 139 41.17 -76.63 4.69
N VAL A 140 39.97 -77.13 4.41
CA VAL A 140 39.62 -78.56 4.55
C VAL A 140 40.45 -79.42 3.59
N SER A 141 40.63 -78.98 2.34
CA SER A 141 41.44 -79.69 1.36
C SER A 141 42.90 -79.80 1.82
N ARG A 142 43.47 -78.74 2.40
CA ARG A 142 44.88 -78.71 2.85
C ARG A 142 45.10 -79.47 4.16
N LEU A 143 44.13 -79.46 5.08
CA LEU A 143 44.30 -80.02 6.43
C LEU A 143 43.84 -81.48 6.53
N ALA A 144 42.70 -81.82 5.93
CA ALA A 144 42.08 -83.15 6.04
C ALA A 144 42.27 -84.01 4.77
N GLY A 145 42.72 -83.43 3.65
CA GLY A 145 42.90 -84.14 2.38
C GLY A 145 41.58 -84.59 1.73
N LEU A 146 40.44 -84.07 2.19
CA LEU A 146 39.09 -84.38 1.72
C LEU A 146 38.60 -83.26 0.79
N SER A 147 37.90 -83.61 -0.30
CA SER A 147 37.19 -82.64 -1.13
C SER A 147 35.76 -82.47 -0.63
N VAL A 148 35.34 -81.21 -0.45
CA VAL A 148 33.98 -80.84 -0.06
C VAL A 148 33.34 -80.09 -1.23
N SER A 149 32.09 -80.43 -1.59
CA SER A 149 31.41 -79.73 -2.70
C SER A 149 31.11 -78.27 -2.34
N ALA A 150 30.99 -77.43 -3.37
CA ALA A 150 30.70 -76.00 -3.18
C ALA A 150 29.37 -75.79 -2.45
N GLU A 151 28.37 -76.63 -2.72
CA GLU A 151 27.06 -76.56 -2.08
C GLU A 151 27.13 -76.91 -0.59
N GLN A 152 27.95 -77.90 -0.22
CA GLN A 152 28.14 -78.30 1.18
C GLN A 152 28.89 -77.23 1.98
N ALA A 153 29.90 -76.62 1.39
CA ALA A 153 30.67 -75.55 2.02
C ALA A 153 29.84 -74.27 2.21
N GLN A 154 29.10 -73.84 1.18
CA GLN A 154 28.18 -72.71 1.30
C GLN A 154 27.07 -72.97 2.33
N GLY A 155 26.47 -74.17 2.33
CA GLY A 155 25.44 -74.54 3.30
C GLY A 155 25.94 -74.48 4.74
N ALA A 156 27.16 -74.95 5.01
CA ALA A 156 27.77 -74.90 6.33
C ALA A 156 28.12 -73.46 6.76
N VAL A 157 28.72 -72.66 5.88
CA VAL A 157 29.05 -71.25 6.16
C VAL A 157 27.79 -70.43 6.43
N LYS A 158 26.73 -70.62 5.64
CA LYS A 158 25.44 -69.96 5.84
C LYS A 158 24.79 -70.36 7.17
N GLY A 159 24.91 -71.63 7.56
CA GLY A 159 24.43 -72.11 8.85
C GLY A 159 25.16 -71.47 10.05
N VAL A 160 26.46 -71.18 9.91
CA VAL A 160 27.24 -70.49 10.96
C VAL A 160 26.93 -68.99 10.99
N LEU A 161 26.84 -68.33 9.84
CA LEU A 161 26.52 -66.90 9.74
C LEU A 161 25.09 -66.56 10.19
N ALA A 162 24.15 -67.51 10.13
CA ALA A 162 22.79 -67.33 10.61
C ALA A 162 22.64 -67.45 12.15
N ASN A 163 23.65 -67.97 12.85
CA ASN A 163 23.62 -68.23 14.30
C ASN A 163 24.66 -67.45 15.12
N GLY A 164 25.48 -66.61 14.47
CA GLY A 164 26.44 -65.69 15.11
C GLY A 164 25.96 -64.25 15.05
#